data_AF-A0A256YTK8-F1
#
_entry.id   AF-A0A256YTK8-F1
#
_cell.length_a   1.000
_cell.length_b   1.000
_cell.length_c   1.000
_cell.angle_alpha   90.00
_cell.angle_beta   90.00
_cell.angle_gamma   90.00
#
_symmetry.space_group_name_H-M   'P 1'
#
loop_
_entity.id
_entity.type
_entity.pdbx_description
1 polymer ?
#
loop_
_entity_poly.entity_id
_entity_poly.type
_entity_poly.pdbx_seq_one_letter_code
_entity_poly.pdbx_strand_id
1 'polypeptide(L)'
;MIIDAGTENWTYQIPINVIKVKGGPHVGVTVSKNIIGNDSLLLTDTSSSIGRVSIYQSDGAWVSLDYSRVRCVYTGIWEYFNGSDYESFNVVEITMINLTFGTVETGTQVFIMIRNLGVNSESITDISGNFEVKVVSPEGEEAKSLEELGGDPSKRTIINLVFVNVEVSVMRSG
;
A
#
# COMPACT_ATOMS: atom_id res chain seq x y z
N MET A 1 -3.03 6.37 -5.72
CA MET A 1 -4.23 6.30 -4.85
C MET A 1 -4.95 7.63 -4.92
N ILE A 2 -6.27 7.59 -4.90
CA ILE A 2 -7.16 8.74 -4.91
C ILE A 2 -8.12 8.58 -3.73
N ILE A 3 -8.35 9.66 -2.99
CA ILE A 3 -9.46 9.78 -2.04
C ILE A 3 -10.40 10.80 -2.65
N ASP A 4 -11.61 10.37 -3.04
CA ASP A 4 -12.62 11.20 -3.68
C ASP A 4 -13.75 11.48 -2.69
N ALA A 5 -13.82 12.71 -2.19
CA ALA A 5 -14.89 13.17 -1.29
C ALA A 5 -15.95 14.02 -2.03
N GLY A 6 -15.95 14.03 -3.38
CA GLY A 6 -16.87 14.78 -4.22
C GLY A 6 -16.58 16.29 -4.31
N THR A 7 -16.30 16.95 -3.17
CA THR A 7 -15.93 18.38 -3.13
C THR A 7 -14.44 18.61 -3.25
N GLU A 8 -13.64 17.67 -2.74
CA GLU A 8 -12.19 17.70 -2.75
C GLU A 8 -11.64 16.30 -3.00
N ASN A 9 -10.56 16.23 -3.77
CA ASN A 9 -9.91 14.98 -4.13
C ASN A 9 -8.43 15.06 -3.77
N TRP A 10 -7.94 14.05 -3.06
CA TRP A 10 -6.52 13.89 -2.76
C TRP A 10 -5.92 12.81 -3.62
N THR A 11 -4.83 13.11 -4.32
CA THR A 11 -4.13 12.15 -5.20
C THR A 11 -2.71 11.95 -4.73
N TYR A 12 -2.36 10.68 -4.49
CA TYR A 12 -1.04 10.25 -4.04
C TYR A 12 -0.41 9.31 -5.05
N GLN A 13 0.77 9.67 -5.53
CA GLN A 13 1.56 8.87 -6.45
C GLN A 13 2.77 8.29 -5.74
N ILE A 14 2.89 6.96 -5.75
CA ILE A 14 4.08 6.25 -5.26
C ILE A 14 4.82 5.76 -6.50
N PRO A 15 6.02 6.29 -6.80
CA PRO A 15 6.68 6.06 -8.07
C PRO A 15 7.27 4.64 -8.19
N ILE A 16 7.68 4.04 -7.06
CA ILE A 16 8.33 2.73 -7.04
C ILE A 16 7.81 1.91 -5.86
N ASN A 17 7.42 0.68 -6.17
CA ASN A 17 6.79 -0.24 -5.23
C ASN A 17 6.98 -1.71 -5.62
N VAL A 18 7.74 -2.02 -6.68
CA VAL A 18 7.97 -3.41 -7.13
C VAL A 18 9.45 -3.70 -7.33
N ILE A 19 9.89 -4.85 -6.84
CA ILE A 19 11.19 -5.45 -7.09
C ILE A 19 10.96 -6.74 -7.88
N LYS A 20 11.72 -6.94 -8.95
CA LYS A 20 11.63 -8.13 -9.81
C LYS A 20 13.01 -8.74 -9.98
N VAL A 21 13.10 -10.05 -9.80
CA VAL A 21 14.34 -10.82 -10.03
C VAL A 21 14.06 -11.88 -11.09
N LYS A 22 14.85 -11.86 -12.17
CA LYS A 22 14.78 -12.85 -13.24
C LYS A 22 15.63 -14.07 -12.89
N GLY A 23 15.08 -15.25 -13.10
CA GLY A 23 15.82 -16.51 -13.02
C GLY A 23 16.84 -16.64 -14.16
N GLY A 24 17.85 -17.46 -13.93
CA GLY A 24 18.88 -17.73 -14.92
C GLY A 24 18.36 -18.53 -16.13
N PRO A 25 19.21 -18.71 -17.16
CA PRO A 25 18.93 -19.61 -18.27
C PRO A 25 18.62 -21.00 -17.73
N HIS A 26 17.54 -21.63 -18.21
CA HIS A 26 17.02 -22.94 -17.75
C HIS A 26 16.20 -22.94 -16.45
N VAL A 27 15.92 -21.79 -15.85
CA VAL A 27 14.91 -21.68 -14.78
C VAL A 27 13.54 -21.40 -15.38
N GLY A 28 12.53 -22.17 -14.97
CA GLY A 28 11.14 -22.01 -15.42
C GLY A 28 10.15 -22.05 -14.25
N VAL A 29 9.02 -21.37 -14.42
CA VAL A 29 7.85 -21.44 -13.53
C VAL A 29 6.73 -22.14 -14.28
N THR A 30 6.28 -23.28 -13.75
CA THR A 30 5.19 -24.07 -14.39
C THR A 30 3.82 -23.41 -14.22
N VAL A 31 3.56 -22.84 -13.04
CA VAL A 31 2.29 -22.21 -12.71
C VAL A 31 2.56 -20.90 -12.00
N SER A 32 2.05 -19.81 -12.57
CA SER A 32 2.10 -18.50 -11.92
C SER A 32 1.24 -18.52 -10.67
N LYS A 33 1.76 -18.03 -9.54
CA LYS A 33 1.02 -17.97 -8.29
C LYS A 33 1.56 -16.91 -7.34
N ASN A 34 0.67 -16.45 -6.45
CA ASN A 34 1.05 -15.71 -5.26
C ASN A 34 1.55 -16.69 -4.19
N ILE A 35 2.75 -16.45 -3.69
CA ILE A 35 3.35 -17.15 -2.54
C ILE A 35 2.90 -16.47 -1.25
N ILE A 36 2.88 -15.13 -1.23
CA ILE A 36 2.43 -14.29 -0.12
C ILE A 36 1.48 -13.23 -0.68
N GLY A 37 0.39 -12.95 0.05
CA GLY A 37 -0.64 -12.01 -0.36
C GLY A 37 -1.53 -12.54 -1.49
N ASN A 38 -2.40 -11.69 -2.00
CA ASN A 38 -3.31 -11.96 -3.13
C ASN A 38 -3.20 -10.85 -4.18
N ASP A 39 -4.13 -10.74 -5.13
CA ASP A 39 -4.08 -9.75 -6.22
C ASP A 39 -4.80 -8.42 -5.93
N SER A 40 -5.46 -8.28 -4.76
CA SER A 40 -6.25 -7.09 -4.43
C SER A 40 -5.41 -5.81 -4.28
N LEU A 41 -5.74 -4.75 -4.97
CA LEU A 41 -5.02 -3.47 -4.82
C LEU A 41 -5.36 -2.74 -3.52
N LEU A 42 -6.55 -2.99 -2.97
CA LEU A 42 -7.07 -2.36 -1.77
C LEU A 42 -7.40 -3.41 -0.70
N LEU A 43 -6.61 -3.42 0.37
CA LEU A 43 -6.75 -4.32 1.50
C LEU A 43 -7.56 -3.64 2.60
N THR A 44 -8.63 -4.28 3.08
CA THR A 44 -9.50 -3.66 4.10
C THR A 44 -9.30 -4.22 5.51
N ASP A 45 -8.36 -5.15 5.68
CA ASP A 45 -8.07 -5.79 6.95
C ASP A 45 -6.57 -5.71 7.31
N THR A 46 -6.27 -5.80 8.61
CA THR A 46 -4.89 -5.71 9.12
C THR A 46 -4.11 -7.01 8.99
N SER A 47 -4.78 -8.15 8.77
CA SER A 47 -4.16 -9.47 8.68
C SER A 47 -3.59 -9.78 7.30
N SER A 48 -4.14 -9.15 6.26
CA SER A 48 -3.71 -9.27 4.87
C SER A 48 -2.32 -8.67 4.68
N SER A 49 -1.44 -9.41 4.00
CA SER A 49 -0.09 -8.91 3.68
C SER A 49 -0.15 -7.72 2.72
N ILE A 50 0.43 -6.59 3.13
CA ILE A 50 0.58 -5.41 2.27
C ILE A 50 1.50 -5.65 1.08
N GLY A 51 2.46 -6.56 1.23
CA GLY A 51 3.31 -7.05 0.14
C GLY A 51 2.71 -8.28 -0.53
N ARG A 52 2.86 -8.37 -1.85
CA ARG A 52 2.60 -9.56 -2.66
C ARG A 52 3.93 -10.14 -3.11
N VAL A 53 4.16 -11.41 -2.83
CA VAL A 53 5.26 -12.17 -3.43
C VAL A 53 4.66 -13.12 -4.45
N SER A 54 5.05 -13.01 -5.72
CA SER A 54 4.54 -13.89 -6.75
C SER A 54 5.66 -14.44 -7.63
N ILE A 55 5.40 -15.61 -8.21
CA ILE A 55 6.24 -16.21 -9.23
C ILE A 55 5.44 -16.34 -10.51
N TYR A 56 6.08 -16.07 -11.65
CA TYR A 56 5.42 -16.15 -12.95
C TYR A 56 6.44 -16.38 -14.07
N GLN A 57 5.96 -16.88 -15.21
CA GLN A 57 6.75 -17.07 -16.42
C GLN A 57 6.44 -15.95 -17.43
N SER A 58 7.44 -15.17 -17.82
CA SER A 58 7.35 -14.13 -18.86
C SER A 58 8.73 -13.83 -19.43
N ASP A 59 9.04 -14.39 -20.61
CA ASP A 59 10.41 -14.37 -21.18
C ASP A 59 11.48 -14.85 -20.16
N GLY A 60 11.13 -15.83 -19.33
CA GLY A 60 11.95 -16.30 -18.20
C GLY A 60 11.13 -16.44 -16.93
N ALA A 61 11.69 -17.15 -15.95
CA ALA A 61 11.11 -17.23 -14.62
C ALA A 61 11.33 -15.92 -13.87
N TRP A 62 10.30 -15.41 -13.19
CA TRP A 62 10.41 -14.22 -12.36
C TRP A 62 9.92 -14.52 -10.95
N VAL A 63 10.57 -13.88 -9.97
CA VAL A 63 10.03 -13.64 -8.63
C VAL A 63 9.81 -12.13 -8.52
N SER A 64 8.64 -11.70 -8.09
CA SER A 64 8.36 -10.31 -7.74
C SER A 64 8.02 -10.16 -6.28
N LEU A 65 8.47 -9.04 -5.71
CA LEU A 65 8.00 -8.49 -4.44
C LEU A 65 7.33 -7.16 -4.77
N ASP A 66 6.04 -7.07 -4.52
CA ASP A 66 5.17 -6.00 -4.98
C ASP A 66 4.39 -5.40 -3.82
N TYR A 67 4.59 -4.10 -3.60
CA TYR A 67 3.91 -3.27 -2.63
C TYR A 67 3.02 -2.21 -3.28
N SER A 68 2.58 -2.42 -4.52
CA SER A 68 1.69 -1.53 -5.29
C SER A 68 0.25 -1.55 -4.82
N ARG A 69 0.07 -1.52 -3.50
CA ARG A 69 -1.16 -1.85 -2.81
C ARG A 69 -1.34 -0.89 -1.65
N VAL A 70 -2.59 -0.70 -1.26
CA VAL A 70 -2.97 0.18 -0.16
C VAL A 70 -3.73 -0.65 0.84
N ARG A 71 -3.42 -0.49 2.13
CA ARG A 71 -4.27 -0.98 3.19
C ARG A 71 -5.13 0.17 3.69
N CYS A 72 -6.44 0.06 3.60
CA CYS A 72 -7.42 1.04 4.07
C CYS A 72 -8.33 0.38 5.12
N VAL A 73 -8.10 0.69 6.39
CA VAL A 73 -8.80 0.06 7.52
C VAL A 73 -9.65 1.10 8.22
N TYR A 74 -10.94 0.83 8.32
CA TYR A 74 -11.80 1.57 9.24
C TYR A 74 -11.53 1.10 10.67
N THR A 75 -11.11 2.03 11.51
CA THR A 75 -10.69 1.76 12.90
C THR A 75 -11.79 2.01 13.92
N GLY A 76 -12.95 2.51 13.47
CA GLY A 76 -14.13 2.77 14.29
C GLY A 76 -14.48 4.26 14.39
N ILE A 77 -15.36 4.56 15.35
CA ILE A 77 -15.77 5.93 15.68
C ILE A 77 -15.01 6.37 16.92
N TRP A 78 -14.33 7.50 16.85
CA TRP A 78 -13.60 8.08 17.99
C TRP A 78 -14.22 9.42 18.38
N GLU A 79 -14.18 9.73 19.67
CA GLU A 79 -14.68 11.00 20.22
C GLU A 79 -13.51 11.95 20.48
N TYR A 80 -13.56 13.14 19.90
CA TYR A 80 -12.55 14.18 20.07
C TYR A 80 -13.16 15.39 20.77
N PHE A 81 -12.46 15.88 21.80
CA PHE A 81 -12.86 17.09 22.51
C PHE A 81 -12.44 18.33 21.73
N ASN A 82 -13.40 19.14 21.29
CA ASN A 82 -13.14 20.34 20.48
C ASN A 82 -12.92 21.61 21.32
N GLY A 83 -12.77 21.47 22.64
CA GLY A 83 -12.64 22.58 23.58
C GLY A 83 -13.95 22.97 24.29
N SER A 84 -15.11 22.52 23.79
CA SER A 84 -16.42 22.77 24.41
C SER A 84 -17.26 21.50 24.58
N ASP A 85 -17.21 20.59 23.61
CA ASP A 85 -17.96 19.31 23.63
C ASP A 85 -17.13 18.19 22.98
N TYR A 86 -17.60 16.96 23.13
CA TYR A 86 -17.11 15.82 22.38
C TYR A 86 -17.84 15.70 21.04
N GLU A 87 -17.07 15.49 19.99
CA GLU A 87 -17.60 15.22 18.67
C GLU A 87 -17.08 13.89 18.16
N SER A 88 -17.97 13.09 17.56
CA SER A 88 -17.67 11.76 17.06
C SER A 88 -17.26 11.80 15.59
N PHE A 89 -16.16 11.13 15.26
CA PHE A 89 -15.62 11.04 13.90
C PHE A 89 -15.44 9.58 13.50
N ASN A 90 -15.72 9.24 12.24
CA ASN A 90 -15.13 8.04 11.66
C ASN A 90 -13.62 8.20 11.64
N VAL A 91 -12.88 7.13 11.91
CA VAL A 91 -11.42 7.13 11.80
C VAL A 91 -10.99 6.01 10.85
N VAL A 92 -10.36 6.41 9.75
CA VAL A 92 -9.82 5.50 8.74
C VAL A 92 -8.30 5.64 8.71
N GLU A 93 -7.60 4.52 8.74
CA GLU A 93 -6.15 4.48 8.54
C GLU A 93 -5.84 3.92 7.16
N ILE A 94 -5.04 4.66 6.39
CA ILE A 94 -4.60 4.28 5.06
C ILE A 94 -3.08 4.15 5.06
N THR A 95 -2.59 2.91 4.96
CA THR A 95 -1.16 2.60 4.93
C THR A 95 -0.67 2.28 3.52
N MET A 96 0.45 2.87 3.15
CA MET A 96 1.15 2.62 1.89
C MET A 96 2.65 2.41 2.13
N ILE A 97 3.28 1.56 1.32
CA ILE A 97 4.75 1.39 1.34
C ILE A 97 5.36 2.21 0.22
N ASN A 98 6.35 3.03 0.55
CA ASN A 98 7.17 3.77 -0.40
C ASN A 98 8.53 3.09 -0.50
N LEU A 99 8.80 2.43 -1.64
CA LEU A 99 10.10 1.81 -1.90
C LEU A 99 11.04 2.80 -2.59
N THR A 100 12.27 2.85 -2.10
CA THR A 100 13.37 3.59 -2.71
C THR A 100 14.54 2.63 -2.96
N PHE A 101 15.30 2.87 -4.02
CA PHE A 101 16.50 2.09 -4.32
C PHE A 101 17.74 2.86 -3.90
N GLY A 102 18.54 2.24 -3.04
CA GLY A 102 19.88 2.72 -2.69
C GLY A 102 20.91 2.22 -3.70
N THR A 103 22.06 1.77 -3.20
CA THR A 103 23.13 1.21 -4.03
C THR A 103 22.67 -0.08 -4.71
N VAL A 104 22.91 -0.19 -6.02
CA VAL A 104 22.69 -1.43 -6.79
C VAL A 104 24.00 -1.86 -7.44
N GLU A 105 24.61 -2.90 -6.89
CA GLU A 105 25.82 -3.52 -7.41
C GLU A 105 25.49 -4.80 -8.17
N THR A 106 26.31 -5.09 -9.19
CA THR A 106 26.23 -6.34 -9.94
C THR A 106 27.32 -7.30 -9.48
N GLY A 107 26.98 -8.59 -9.45
CA GLY A 107 27.90 -9.63 -9.02
C GLY A 107 27.31 -11.01 -9.23
N THR A 108 28.17 -12.03 -9.18
CA THR A 108 27.74 -13.44 -9.18
C THR A 108 26.98 -13.79 -7.91
N GLN A 109 27.30 -13.14 -6.80
CA GLN A 109 26.61 -13.23 -5.53
C GLN A 109 26.37 -11.83 -4.99
N VAL A 110 25.12 -11.54 -4.65
CA VAL A 110 24.68 -10.25 -4.10
C VAL A 110 23.80 -10.48 -2.88
N PHE A 111 23.84 -9.52 -1.96
CA PHE A 111 22.95 -9.42 -0.82
C PHE A 111 21.90 -8.35 -1.12
N ILE A 112 20.63 -8.71 -0.99
CA ILE A 112 19.53 -7.74 -0.99
C ILE A 112 19.35 -7.27 0.45
N MET A 113 19.66 -6.01 0.71
CA MET A 113 19.42 -5.37 2.00
C MET A 113 18.12 -4.57 1.95
N ILE A 114 17.30 -4.73 2.98
CA ILE A 114 16.04 -4.02 3.15
C ILE A 114 16.14 -3.22 4.44
N ARG A 115 16.00 -1.90 4.36
CA ARG A 115 16.10 -0.99 5.50
C ARG A 115 14.82 -0.19 5.64
N ASN A 116 14.21 -0.25 6.83
CA ASN A 116 13.13 0.67 7.19
C ASN A 116 13.75 2.04 7.49
N LEU A 117 13.33 3.07 6.74
CA LEU A 117 13.79 4.46 6.90
C LEU A 117 12.91 5.26 7.87
N GLY A 118 11.79 4.70 8.31
CA GLY A 118 10.83 5.33 9.21
C GLY A 118 9.44 5.43 8.60
N VAL A 119 8.56 6.05 9.37
CA VAL A 119 7.15 6.25 9.03
C VAL A 119 6.85 7.74 9.02
N ASN A 120 6.20 8.20 7.96
CA ASN A 120 5.64 9.55 7.87
C ASN A 120 4.12 9.43 7.90
N SER A 121 3.45 10.37 8.55
CA SER A 121 2.00 10.40 8.58
C SER A 121 1.45 11.79 8.34
N GLU A 122 0.29 11.85 7.72
CA GLU A 122 -0.52 13.06 7.58
C GLU A 122 -1.98 12.72 7.89
N SER A 123 -2.74 13.71 8.36
CA SER A 123 -4.14 13.52 8.69
C SER A 123 -5.00 14.48 7.87
N ILE A 124 -6.05 13.95 7.26
CA ILE A 124 -7.10 14.75 6.61
C ILE A 124 -8.29 14.75 7.58
N THR A 125 -8.66 15.93 8.11
CA THR A 125 -9.50 16.04 9.31
C THR A 125 -10.90 16.62 9.08
N ASP A 126 -11.34 16.80 7.83
CA ASP A 126 -12.65 17.41 7.56
C ASP A 126 -13.34 16.83 6.32
N ILE A 127 -13.35 15.49 6.21
CA ILE A 127 -14.12 14.80 5.17
C ILE A 127 -15.51 14.47 5.68
N SER A 128 -16.54 14.71 4.87
CA SER A 128 -17.93 14.34 5.20
C SER A 128 -18.56 13.52 4.09
N GLY A 129 -19.56 12.72 4.42
CA GLY A 129 -20.27 11.88 3.46
C GLY A 129 -19.54 10.59 3.10
N ASN A 130 -20.07 9.89 2.11
CA ASN A 130 -19.60 8.57 1.69
C ASN A 130 -18.49 8.70 0.65
N PHE A 131 -17.30 9.13 1.07
CA PHE A 131 -16.14 9.25 0.20
C PHE A 131 -15.66 7.87 -0.28
N GLU A 132 -14.92 7.86 -1.39
CA GLU A 132 -14.33 6.67 -1.99
C GLU A 132 -12.79 6.69 -1.90
N VAL A 133 -12.20 5.56 -1.50
CA VAL A 133 -10.75 5.32 -1.61
C VAL A 133 -10.53 4.44 -2.83
N LYS A 134 -9.84 4.98 -3.83
CA LYS A 134 -9.53 4.32 -5.09
C LYS A 134 -8.03 4.08 -5.26
N VAL A 135 -7.67 2.83 -5.58
CA VAL A 135 -6.30 2.44 -5.94
C VAL A 135 -6.27 2.13 -7.42
N VAL A 136 -5.37 2.79 -8.14
CA VAL A 136 -5.20 2.60 -9.58
C VAL A 136 -3.76 2.17 -9.82
N SER A 137 -3.59 1.09 -10.59
CA SER A 137 -2.30 0.55 -11.01
C SER A 137 -2.36 0.12 -12.48
N PRO A 138 -1.22 -0.19 -13.12
CA PRO A 138 -1.23 -0.78 -14.45
C PRO A 138 -1.96 -2.14 -14.53
N GLU A 139 -2.15 -2.83 -13.41
CA GLU A 139 -2.82 -4.14 -13.34
C GLU A 139 -4.34 -4.04 -13.16
N GLY A 140 -4.85 -2.85 -12.83
CA GLY A 140 -6.28 -2.63 -12.62
C GLY A 140 -6.59 -1.51 -11.64
N GLU A 141 -7.87 -1.43 -11.25
CA GLU A 141 -8.35 -0.52 -10.23
C GLU A 141 -9.25 -1.22 -9.23
N GLU A 142 -9.19 -0.78 -7.97
CA GLU A 142 -10.11 -1.18 -6.92
C GLU A 142 -10.53 0.05 -6.13
N ALA A 143 -11.77 0.05 -5.65
CA ALA A 143 -12.30 1.14 -4.85
C ALA A 143 -13.18 0.62 -3.70
N LYS A 144 -13.21 1.36 -2.60
CA LYS A 144 -14.10 1.14 -1.47
C LYS A 144 -14.65 2.47 -0.97
N SER A 145 -15.96 2.53 -0.78
CA SER A 145 -16.62 3.64 -0.09
C SER A 145 -16.46 3.53 1.43
N LEU A 146 -16.67 4.64 2.16
CA LEU A 146 -16.71 4.64 3.62
C LEU A 146 -17.71 3.61 4.17
N GLU A 147 -18.90 3.50 3.59
CA GLU A 147 -19.91 2.50 4.01
C GLU A 147 -19.42 1.07 3.82
N GLU A 148 -18.74 0.77 2.70
CA GLU A 148 -18.17 -0.55 2.45
C GLU A 148 -17.04 -0.91 3.40
N LEU A 149 -16.34 0.09 3.95
CA LEU A 149 -15.35 -0.08 5.01
C LEU A 149 -16.00 -0.26 6.40
N GLY A 150 -17.31 0.01 6.53
CA GLY A 150 -18.07 -0.08 7.78
C GLY A 150 -18.23 1.24 8.53
N GLY A 151 -17.90 2.37 7.91
CA GLY A 151 -18.09 3.71 8.48
C GLY A 151 -19.50 4.28 8.32
N ASP A 152 -19.77 5.38 9.01
CA ASP A 152 -21.06 6.08 9.01
C ASP A 152 -20.97 7.41 8.23
N PRO A 153 -21.53 7.51 7.02
CA PRO A 153 -21.47 8.74 6.21
C PRO A 153 -22.13 9.97 6.82
N SER A 154 -22.95 9.82 7.86
CA SER A 154 -23.54 10.95 8.57
C SER A 154 -22.55 11.67 9.49
N LYS A 155 -21.38 11.09 9.73
CA LYS A 155 -20.32 11.63 10.57
C LYS A 155 -19.16 12.15 9.74
N ARG A 156 -18.47 13.13 10.30
CA ARG A 156 -17.18 13.58 9.76
C ARG A 156 -16.15 12.47 9.91
N THR A 157 -15.15 12.48 9.03
CA THR A 157 -14.12 11.45 8.96
C THR A 157 -12.75 12.07 9.07
N ILE A 158 -11.93 11.44 9.90
CA ILE A 158 -10.50 11.65 9.96
C ILE A 158 -9.83 10.50 9.22
N ILE A 159 -9.02 10.83 8.22
CA ILE A 159 -8.19 9.85 7.51
C ILE A 159 -6.74 10.05 7.94
N ASN A 160 -6.15 9.03 8.56
CA ASN A 160 -4.72 8.99 8.87
C ASN A 160 -4.00 8.27 7.74
N LEU A 161 -3.21 9.01 6.97
CA LEU A 161 -2.38 8.48 5.91
C LEU A 161 -1.01 8.15 6.49
N VAL A 162 -0.54 6.93 6.27
CA VAL A 162 0.68 6.37 6.83
C VAL A 162 1.57 5.89 5.70
N PHE A 163 2.72 6.53 5.52
CA PHE A 163 3.73 6.20 4.54
C PHE A 163 4.90 5.49 5.23
N VAL A 164 5.06 4.20 4.98
CA VAL A 164 6.21 3.43 5.46
C VAL A 164 7.30 3.50 4.41
N ASN A 165 8.41 4.16 4.75
CA ASN A 165 9.52 4.37 3.84
C ASN A 165 10.52 3.22 3.98
N VAL A 166 10.75 2.51 2.89
CA VAL A 166 11.67 1.36 2.86
C VAL A 166 12.69 1.57 1.75
N GLU A 167 13.96 1.39 2.07
CA GLU A 167 15.04 1.39 1.10
C GLU A 167 15.48 -0.04 0.82
N VAL A 168 15.71 -0.33 -0.46
CA VAL A 168 16.29 -1.59 -0.91
C VAL A 168 17.61 -1.32 -1.63
N SER A 169 18.64 -2.04 -1.22
CA SER A 169 19.96 -1.99 -1.83
C SER A 169 20.41 -3.39 -2.22
N VAL A 170 21.20 -3.49 -3.29
CA VAL A 170 21.86 -4.71 -3.73
C VAL A 170 23.36 -4.50 -3.59
N MET A 171 24.01 -5.25 -2.71
CA MET A 171 25.45 -5.15 -2.47
C MET A 171 26.14 -6.44 -2.87
N ARG A 172 27.33 -6.33 -3.45
CA ARG A 172 28.15 -7.47 -3.82
C ARG A 172 28.62 -8.20 -2.56
N SER A 173 28.63 -9.54 -2.60
CA SER A 173 29.35 -10.31 -1.59
C SER A 173 30.84 -10.06 -1.74
N GLY A 174 31.49 -9.62 -0.65
CA GLY A 174 32.95 -9.56 -0.55
C GLY A 174 33.60 -10.92 -0.73
#